data_AF-A0A661SHK8-F1
#
_entry.id   AF-A0A661SHK8-F1
#
_cell.length_a   1.000
_cell.length_b   1.000
_cell.length_c   1.000
_cell.angle_alpha   90.00
_cell.angle_beta   90.00
_cell.angle_gamma   90.00
#
_symmetry.space_group_name_H-M   'P 1'
#
loop_
_entity.id
_entity.type
_entity.pdbx_description
1 polymer ?
#
loop_
_entity_poly.entity_id
_entity_poly.type
_entity_poly.pdbx_seq_one_letter_code
_entity_poly.pdbx_strand_id
1 'polypeptide(L)'
;MDHTSIDHFIPKTSDAQLAYEWSNFRLCRSRLNNYKSAFQDVLDPCSVSNDWFHLDFTSFLIKPSPHITDIRLKQNIIDTIDRLRLNSDNDYVTERIQAIKEYSSDNLSLNILKEKFPFIAYQMRSQNFDQNYKDRLRQLFQRINFV
;
A
#
# COMPACT_ATOMS: atom_id res chain seq x y z
N MET A 1 -4.87 18.40 3.99
CA MET A 1 -4.56 17.65 5.23
C MET A 1 -5.08 16.24 5.06
N ASP A 2 -4.21 15.24 5.20
CA ASP A 2 -4.63 13.84 5.23
C ASP A 2 -5.44 13.60 6.51
N HIS A 3 -6.63 13.04 6.36
CA HIS A 3 -7.57 12.79 7.45
C HIS A 3 -8.43 11.58 7.11
N THR A 4 -9.11 11.02 8.10
CA THR A 4 -10.03 9.90 7.88
C THR A 4 -11.30 10.37 7.17
N SER A 5 -11.76 9.62 6.18
CA SER A 5 -12.96 9.88 5.38
C SER A 5 -13.76 8.60 5.19
N ILE A 6 -15.00 8.74 4.73
CA ILE A 6 -15.88 7.62 4.35
C ILE A 6 -15.97 7.62 2.83
N ASP A 7 -15.57 6.52 2.22
CA ASP A 7 -15.67 6.27 0.78
C ASP A 7 -16.90 5.40 0.47
N HIS A 8 -17.45 5.59 -0.73
CA HIS A 8 -18.47 4.75 -1.30
C HIS A 8 -17.85 3.69 -2.22
N PHE A 9 -18.19 2.41 -2.06
CA PHE A 9 -17.81 1.38 -3.04
C PHE A 9 -18.32 1.77 -4.43
N ILE A 10 -19.63 2.02 -4.52
CA ILE A 10 -20.34 2.53 -5.70
C ILE A 10 -20.59 4.04 -5.52
N PRO A 11 -19.96 4.91 -6.33
CA PRO A 11 -20.09 6.35 -6.20
C PRO A 11 -21.55 6.82 -6.33
N LYS A 12 -21.94 7.80 -5.53
CA LYS A 12 -23.27 8.44 -5.60
C LYS A 12 -23.63 8.96 -7.00
N THR A 13 -22.63 9.41 -7.76
CA THR A 13 -22.81 9.88 -9.15
C THR A 13 -23.10 8.74 -10.13
N SER A 14 -22.72 7.50 -9.78
CA SER A 14 -23.03 6.30 -10.56
C SER A 14 -24.39 5.73 -10.18
N ASP A 15 -24.69 5.65 -8.88
CA ASP A 15 -25.97 5.17 -8.38
C ASP A 15 -26.35 5.90 -7.08
N ALA A 16 -27.33 6.80 -7.18
CA ALA A 16 -27.80 7.59 -6.06
C ALA A 16 -28.64 6.77 -5.06
N GLN A 17 -29.21 5.62 -5.48
CA GLN A 17 -30.04 4.79 -4.61
C GLN A 17 -29.20 4.09 -3.54
N LEU A 18 -27.94 3.77 -3.87
CA LEU A 18 -27.01 3.11 -2.95
C LEU A 18 -26.23 4.09 -2.06
N ALA A 19 -26.45 5.40 -2.20
CA ALA A 19 -25.62 6.41 -1.55
C ALA A 19 -25.69 6.41 -0.02
N TYR A 20 -26.75 5.83 0.56
CA TYR A 20 -26.97 5.77 2.01
C TYR A 20 -27.11 4.34 2.52
N GLU A 21 -26.74 3.36 1.70
CA GLU A 21 -26.71 1.95 2.11
C GLU A 21 -25.43 1.67 2.89
N TRP A 22 -25.56 1.09 4.09
CA TRP A 22 -24.43 0.79 4.97
C TRP A 22 -23.38 -0.11 4.31
N SER A 23 -23.83 -1.07 3.51
CA SER A 23 -22.94 -1.97 2.75
C SER A 23 -22.15 -1.27 1.65
N ASN A 24 -22.49 -0.02 1.32
CA ASN A 24 -21.79 0.78 0.32
C ASN A 24 -20.70 1.68 0.94
N PHE A 25 -20.51 1.69 2.26
CA PHE A 25 -19.50 2.52 2.92
C PHE A 25 -18.24 1.75 3.31
N ARG A 26 -17.08 2.41 3.19
CA ARG A 26 -15.83 1.98 3.81
C ARG A 26 -15.03 3.14 4.38
N LEU A 27 -14.30 2.86 5.46
CA LEU A 27 -13.38 3.83 6.05
C LEU A 27 -12.10 3.93 5.22
N CYS A 28 -11.64 5.13 4.92
CA CYS A 28 -10.42 5.34 4.16
C CYS A 28 -9.72 6.65 4.54
N ARG A 29 -8.53 6.86 3.97
CA ARG A 29 -7.87 8.18 4.00
C ARG A 29 -8.53 9.09 2.96
N SER A 30 -8.73 10.36 3.28
CA SER A 30 -9.38 11.34 2.41
C SER A 30 -8.68 11.52 1.07
N ARG A 31 -7.33 11.42 1.05
CA ARG A 31 -6.56 11.39 -0.19
C ARG A 31 -6.90 10.19 -1.08
N LEU A 32 -6.96 8.98 -0.50
CA LEU A 32 -7.33 7.77 -1.25
C LEU A 32 -8.76 7.86 -1.78
N ASN A 33 -9.69 8.42 -0.99
CA ASN A 33 -11.05 8.71 -1.44
C ASN A 33 -11.06 9.62 -2.68
N ASN A 34 -10.34 10.74 -2.61
CA ASN A 34 -10.23 11.69 -3.71
C ASN A 34 -9.57 11.06 -4.97
N TYR A 35 -8.57 10.20 -4.79
CA TYR A 35 -7.89 9.52 -5.89
C TYR A 35 -8.77 8.45 -6.55
N LYS A 36 -9.49 7.64 -5.75
CA LYS A 36 -10.48 6.70 -6.27
C LYS A 36 -11.55 7.41 -7.10
N SER A 37 -12.03 8.58 -6.67
CA SER A 37 -13.03 9.35 -7.41
C SER A 37 -14.23 8.47 -7.79
N ALA A 38 -14.60 8.42 -9.08
CA ALA A 38 -15.70 7.61 -9.59
C ALA A 38 -15.30 6.17 -10.01
N PHE A 39 -14.04 5.76 -9.82
CA PHE A 39 -13.58 4.42 -10.18
C PHE A 39 -14.19 3.35 -9.27
N GLN A 40 -14.68 2.25 -9.85
CA GLN A 40 -15.41 1.16 -9.17
C GLN A 40 -14.65 -0.17 -9.14
N ASP A 41 -13.51 -0.25 -9.81
CA ASP A 41 -12.66 -1.43 -9.98
C ASP A 41 -11.39 -1.38 -9.11
N VAL A 42 -11.29 -0.38 -8.24
CA VAL A 42 -10.24 -0.31 -7.22
C VAL A 42 -10.45 -1.48 -6.25
N LEU A 43 -9.44 -2.34 -6.14
CA LEU A 43 -9.48 -3.49 -5.26
C LEU A 43 -9.59 -3.06 -3.79
N ASP A 44 -10.48 -3.72 -3.05
CA ASP A 44 -10.70 -3.42 -1.64
C ASP A 44 -9.71 -4.18 -0.73
N PRO A 45 -9.07 -3.51 0.24
CA PRO A 45 -8.07 -4.15 1.11
C PRO A 45 -8.62 -5.32 1.95
N CYS A 46 -9.93 -5.41 2.20
CA CYS A 46 -10.53 -6.54 2.89
C CYS A 46 -10.81 -7.73 1.96
N SER A 47 -10.72 -7.53 0.64
CA SER A 47 -10.98 -8.55 -0.38
C SER A 47 -9.72 -9.10 -1.06
N VAL A 48 -8.59 -8.40 -0.94
CA VAL A 48 -7.34 -8.77 -1.62
C VAL A 48 -6.57 -9.87 -0.87
N SER A 49 -5.86 -10.71 -1.61
CA SER A 49 -4.88 -11.61 -1.01
C SER A 49 -3.55 -10.89 -0.77
N ASN A 50 -2.85 -11.26 0.31
CA ASN A 50 -1.52 -10.73 0.64
C ASN A 50 -0.49 -10.96 -0.49
N ASP A 51 -0.72 -11.97 -1.33
CA ASP A 51 0.17 -12.35 -2.44
C ASP A 51 -0.16 -11.67 -3.78
N TRP A 52 -1.14 -10.75 -3.81
CA TRP A 52 -1.46 -10.02 -5.05
C TRP A 52 -0.51 -8.86 -5.32
N PHE A 53 -0.10 -8.16 -4.27
CA PHE A 53 0.82 -7.04 -4.36
C PHE A 53 2.21 -7.46 -3.91
N HIS A 54 3.23 -6.86 -4.50
CA HIS A 54 4.62 -7.11 -4.18
C HIS A 54 5.35 -5.78 -3.99
N LEU A 55 6.03 -5.65 -2.86
CA LEU A 55 6.87 -4.49 -2.56
C LEU A 55 8.30 -4.78 -3.01
N ASP A 56 8.82 -3.93 -3.91
CA ASP A 56 10.20 -3.99 -4.35
C ASP A 56 11.10 -3.24 -3.35
N PHE A 57 11.92 -3.96 -2.58
CA PHE A 57 12.80 -3.34 -1.56
C PHE A 57 13.98 -2.52 -2.12
N THR A 58 14.17 -2.49 -3.44
CA THR A 58 15.19 -1.64 -4.07
C THR A 58 14.63 -0.29 -4.48
N SER A 59 13.41 -0.27 -5.02
CA SER A 59 12.73 0.97 -5.47
C SER A 59 11.68 1.50 -4.48
N PHE A 60 11.26 0.69 -3.52
CA PHE A 60 10.15 0.95 -2.58
C PHE A 60 8.78 1.16 -3.24
N LEU A 61 8.64 0.71 -4.49
CA LEU A 61 7.42 0.75 -5.27
C LEU A 61 6.66 -0.58 -5.16
N ILE A 62 5.34 -0.49 -5.29
CA ILE A 62 4.44 -1.64 -5.29
C ILE A 62 4.17 -2.05 -6.73
N LYS A 63 4.21 -3.34 -7.02
CA LYS A 63 3.89 -3.94 -8.33
C LYS A 63 2.99 -5.16 -8.14
N PRO A 64 2.31 -5.65 -9.20
CA PRO A 64 1.69 -6.96 -9.14
C PRO A 64 2.71 -8.01 -8.77
N SER A 65 2.31 -8.97 -7.93
CA SER A 65 3.16 -10.10 -7.56
C SER A 65 3.59 -10.87 -8.81
N PRO A 66 4.87 -11.29 -8.90
CA PRO A 66 5.40 -11.96 -10.08
C PRO A 66 4.74 -13.33 -10.34
N HIS A 67 4.05 -13.89 -9.34
CA HIS A 67 3.36 -15.17 -9.44
C HIS A 67 1.93 -15.07 -10.01
N ILE A 68 1.41 -13.85 -10.22
CA ILE A 68 0.07 -13.65 -10.79
C ILE A 68 0.12 -13.90 -12.31
N THR A 69 -0.47 -15.01 -12.74
CA THR A 69 -0.60 -15.39 -14.14
C THR A 69 -1.92 -14.92 -14.77
N ASP A 70 -2.95 -14.67 -13.96
CA ASP A 70 -4.22 -14.13 -14.44
C ASP A 70 -4.03 -12.67 -14.90
N ILE A 71 -4.21 -12.45 -16.20
CA ILE A 71 -4.00 -11.15 -16.87
C ILE A 71 -5.00 -10.10 -16.37
N ARG A 72 -6.26 -10.49 -16.13
CA ARG A 72 -7.30 -9.56 -15.67
C ARG A 72 -7.03 -9.12 -14.25
N LEU A 73 -6.70 -10.07 -13.36
CA LEU A 73 -6.32 -9.76 -11.99
C LEU A 73 -5.08 -8.87 -11.96
N LYS A 74 -4.06 -9.20 -12.77
CA LYS A 74 -2.84 -8.39 -12.89
C LYS A 74 -3.16 -6.96 -13.31
N GLN A 75 -4.04 -6.77 -14.29
CA GLN A 75 -4.47 -5.44 -14.71
C GLN A 75 -5.23 -4.70 -13.62
N ASN A 76 -6.15 -5.36 -12.90
CA ASN A 76 -6.88 -4.74 -11.78
C ASN A 76 -5.94 -4.27 -10.66
N ILE A 77 -4.85 -5.00 -10.40
CA ILE A 77 -3.81 -4.60 -9.45
C ILE A 77 -3.07 -3.35 -9.94
N ILE A 78 -2.68 -3.30 -11.21
CA ILE A 78 -2.03 -2.13 -11.83
C ILE A 78 -2.95 -0.92 -11.74
N ASP A 79 -4.19 -1.07 -12.20
CA ASP A 79 -5.21 -0.03 -12.16
C ASP A 79 -5.44 0.48 -10.74
N THR A 80 -5.46 -0.41 -9.74
CA THR A 80 -5.57 -0.03 -8.33
C THR A 80 -4.38 0.81 -7.88
N ILE A 81 -3.15 0.40 -8.21
CA ILE A 81 -1.92 1.13 -7.86
C ILE A 81 -1.94 2.53 -8.47
N ASP A 82 -2.33 2.64 -9.74
CA ASP A 82 -2.31 3.89 -10.50
C ASP A 82 -3.44 4.83 -10.07
N ARG A 83 -4.68 4.32 -9.96
CA ARG A 83 -5.85 5.11 -9.55
C ARG A 83 -5.72 5.63 -8.13
N LEU A 84 -5.20 4.81 -7.20
CA LEU A 84 -4.93 5.24 -5.83
C LEU A 84 -3.57 5.94 -5.66
N ARG A 85 -2.80 6.08 -6.74
CA ARG A 85 -1.50 6.76 -6.78
C ARG A 85 -0.51 6.21 -5.73
N LEU A 86 -0.54 4.91 -5.46
CA LEU A 86 0.26 4.30 -4.40
C LEU A 86 1.77 4.46 -4.62
N ASN A 87 2.19 4.62 -5.88
CA ASN A 87 3.59 4.84 -6.28
C ASN A 87 3.89 6.28 -6.72
N SER A 88 2.89 7.05 -7.15
CA SER A 88 3.08 8.40 -7.71
C SER A 88 2.80 9.51 -6.70
N ASP A 89 2.17 9.20 -5.56
CA ASP A 89 2.13 10.09 -4.40
C ASP A 89 3.37 9.86 -3.52
N ASN A 90 4.27 10.86 -3.49
CA ASN A 90 5.52 10.81 -2.74
C ASN A 90 5.32 10.59 -1.25
N ASP A 91 4.18 11.00 -0.67
CA ASP A 91 3.96 10.84 0.77
C ASP A 91 3.79 9.36 1.13
N TYR A 92 3.12 8.57 0.28
CA TYR A 92 2.97 7.12 0.50
C TYR A 92 4.27 6.35 0.27
N VAL A 93 5.08 6.77 -0.71
CA VAL A 93 6.42 6.20 -0.93
C VAL A 93 7.31 6.50 0.27
N THR A 94 7.32 7.75 0.74
CA THR A 94 8.06 8.19 1.92
C THR A 94 7.63 7.44 3.18
N GLU A 95 6.33 7.25 3.41
CA GLU A 95 5.80 6.49 4.55
C GLU A 95 6.34 5.05 4.56
N ARG A 96 6.37 4.38 3.40
CA ARG A 96 6.97 3.03 3.28
C ARG A 96 8.47 3.04 3.54
N ILE A 97 9.21 3.96 2.93
CA ILE A 97 10.67 4.09 3.12
C ILE A 97 10.98 4.29 4.60
N GLN A 98 10.24 5.19 5.27
CA GLN A 98 10.45 5.50 6.67
C GLN A 98 10.19 4.29 7.57
N ALA A 99 9.10 3.55 7.35
CA ALA A 99 8.83 2.32 8.10
C ALA A 99 9.96 1.28 7.93
N ILE A 100 10.45 1.10 6.70
CA ILE A 100 11.55 0.17 6.39
C ILE A 100 12.87 0.66 7.00
N LYS A 101 13.15 1.97 6.97
CA LYS A 101 14.34 2.59 7.56
C LYS A 101 14.38 2.39 9.06
N GLU A 102 13.30 2.69 9.77
CA GLU A 102 13.22 2.54 11.22
C GLU A 102 13.36 1.07 11.63
N TYR A 103 12.71 0.15 10.91
CA TYR A 103 12.88 -1.29 11.17
C TYR A 103 14.31 -1.75 10.88
N SER A 104 14.90 -1.33 9.75
CA SER A 104 16.26 -1.71 9.37
C SER A 104 17.29 -1.18 10.37
N SER A 105 17.01 -0.06 11.03
CA SER A 105 17.88 0.57 12.04
C SER A 105 17.61 0.07 13.47
N ASP A 106 16.77 -0.95 13.64
CA ASP A 106 16.31 -1.49 14.94
C ASP A 106 15.58 -0.48 15.85
N ASN A 107 15.13 0.65 15.31
CA ASN A 107 14.30 1.64 16.02
C ASN A 107 12.82 1.26 16.06
N LEU A 108 12.39 0.37 15.18
CA LEU A 108 11.01 -0.14 15.10
C LEU A 108 11.03 -1.66 15.22
N SER A 109 10.30 -2.20 16.20
CA SER A 109 10.19 -3.65 16.38
C SER A 109 9.28 -4.28 15.32
N LEU A 110 9.48 -5.57 15.05
CA LEU A 110 8.63 -6.33 14.13
C LEU A 110 7.16 -6.34 14.57
N ASN A 111 6.88 -6.34 15.88
CA ASN A 111 5.51 -6.34 16.40
C ASN A 111 4.80 -5.03 16.06
N ILE A 112 5.45 -3.88 16.28
CA ILE A 112 4.87 -2.57 15.94
C ILE A 112 4.75 -2.43 14.42
N LEU A 113 5.73 -2.92 13.65
CA LEU A 113 5.66 -2.92 12.19
C LEU A 113 4.45 -3.73 11.67
N LYS A 114 4.19 -4.91 12.24
CA LYS A 114 3.02 -5.74 11.88
C LYS A 114 1.70 -5.03 12.18
N GLU A 115 1.61 -4.35 13.31
CA GLU A 115 0.40 -3.63 13.73
C GLU A 115 0.12 -2.42 12.82
N LYS A 116 1.14 -1.61 12.54
CA LYS A 116 0.96 -0.34 11.81
C LYS A 116 1.07 -0.47 10.29
N PHE A 117 1.89 -1.41 9.82
CA PHE A 117 2.23 -1.60 8.40
C PHE A 117 2.15 -3.08 8.02
N PRO A 118 0.98 -3.72 8.15
CA PRO A 118 0.82 -5.16 7.99
C PRO A 118 1.29 -5.65 6.62
N PHE A 119 1.06 -4.88 5.54
CA PHE A 119 1.56 -5.20 4.21
C PHE A 119 3.09 -5.23 4.14
N ILE A 120 3.78 -4.23 4.71
CA ILE A 120 5.26 -4.19 4.71
C ILE A 120 5.80 -5.38 5.52
N ALA A 121 5.25 -5.63 6.70
CA ALA A 121 5.67 -6.76 7.54
C ALA A 121 5.46 -8.12 6.84
N TYR A 122 4.35 -8.27 6.11
CA TYR A 122 4.10 -9.45 5.29
C TYR A 122 5.17 -9.62 4.22
N GLN A 123 5.45 -8.57 3.45
CA GLN A 123 6.46 -8.58 2.37
C GLN A 123 7.87 -8.83 2.91
N MET A 124 8.20 -8.30 4.09
CA MET A 124 9.48 -8.59 4.74
C MET A 124 9.63 -10.07 5.07
N ARG A 125 8.58 -10.69 5.61
CA ARG A 125 8.58 -12.12 5.90
C ARG A 125 8.65 -12.96 4.63
N SER A 126 7.81 -12.69 3.64
CA SER A 126 7.72 -13.52 2.42
C SER A 126 8.98 -13.45 1.57
N GLN A 127 9.74 -12.36 1.65
CA GLN A 127 10.97 -12.15 0.90
C GLN A 127 12.26 -12.36 1.72
N ASN A 128 12.17 -12.96 2.92
CA ASN A 128 13.30 -13.15 3.84
C ASN A 128 14.15 -11.88 4.06
N PHE A 129 13.48 -10.77 4.38
CA PHE A 129 14.07 -9.44 4.35
C PHE A 129 15.30 -9.26 5.24
N ASP A 130 15.28 -9.83 6.45
CA ASP A 130 16.40 -9.73 7.38
C ASP A 130 17.69 -10.33 6.79
N GLN A 131 17.56 -11.41 6.03
CA GLN A 131 18.69 -12.06 5.36
C GLN A 131 19.09 -11.34 4.06
N ASN A 132 18.11 -10.87 3.30
CA ASN A 132 18.34 -10.41 1.92
C ASN A 132 18.59 -8.90 1.78
N TYR A 133 18.07 -8.08 2.70
CA TYR A 133 18.02 -6.61 2.53
C TYR A 133 18.41 -5.80 3.76
N LYS A 134 18.13 -6.26 4.98
CA LYS A 134 18.20 -5.43 6.21
C LYS A 134 19.54 -4.74 6.41
N ASP A 135 20.65 -5.47 6.39
CA ASP A 135 21.98 -4.88 6.64
C ASP A 135 22.39 -3.90 5.53
N ARG A 136 22.10 -4.23 4.27
CA ARG A 136 22.39 -3.35 3.12
C ARG A 136 21.59 -2.05 3.21
N LEU A 137 20.31 -2.14 3.54
CA LEU A 137 19.44 -0.97 3.66
C LEU A 137 19.80 -0.11 4.86
N ARG A 138 20.16 -0.73 6.00
CA ARG A 138 20.73 -0.01 7.16
C ARG A 138 21.94 0.84 6.75
N GLN A 139 22.90 0.24 6.06
CA GLN A 139 24.09 0.96 5.59
C GLN A 139 23.74 2.07 4.59
N LEU A 140 22.80 1.81 3.66
CA LEU A 140 22.32 2.81 2.70
C LEU A 140 21.72 4.02 3.41
N PHE A 141 20.82 3.81 4.37
CA PHE A 141 20.16 4.89 5.09
C PHE A 141 21.10 5.67 5.99
N GLN A 142 22.15 5.04 6.54
CA GLN A 142 23.20 5.75 7.27
C GLN A 142 23.96 6.71 6.37
N ARG A 143 24.34 6.28 5.15
CA ARG A 143 25.10 7.12 4.20
C ARG A 143 24.31 8.33 3.71
N ILE A 144 23.00 8.18 3.50
CA ILE A 144 22.14 9.26 2.97
C ILE A 144 21.90 10.36 4.01
N ASN A 145 21.95 10.07 5.32
CA ASN A 145 21.77 11.10 6.36
C ASN A 145 23.01 12.00 6.58
N PHE A 146 24.11 11.81 5.83
CA PHE A 146 25.34 12.61 5.90
C PHE A 146 25.53 13.57 4.71
N VAL A 147 24.49 13.79 3.89
CA VAL A 147 24.49 14.76 2.77
C VAL A 147 23.42 15.82 3.01
#